data_AF-A0A958LFH7-F1
#
_entry.id   AF-A0A958LFH7-F1
#
_cell.length_a   1.000
_cell.length_b   1.000
_cell.length_c   1.000
_cell.angle_alpha   90.00
_cell.angle_beta   90.00
_cell.angle_gamma   90.00
#
_symmetry.space_group_name_H-M   'P 1'
#
loop_
_entity.id
_entity.type
_entity.pdbx_description
1 polymer ?
#
loop_
_entity_poly.entity_id
_entity_poly.type
_entity_poly.pdbx_seq_one_letter_code
_entity_poly.pdbx_strand_id
1 'polypeptide(L)' 'MATLLRLLLTAGLCIAVSGCSSLFFLPQKEMVFSPERIGLAYEDVWMPSDDGVMLHGWFLPAKGEEQAAVLF' A
#
# COMPACT_ATOMS: atom_id res chain seq x y z
N MET A 1 1.83 38.66 -22.88
CA MET A 1 2.22 38.61 -21.45
C MET A 1 1.15 37.98 -20.57
N ALA A 2 -0.07 38.53 -20.49
CA ALA A 2 -1.13 38.05 -19.60
C ALA A 2 -1.62 36.61 -19.86
N THR A 3 -1.72 36.19 -21.13
CA THR A 3 -2.12 34.81 -21.49
C THR A 3 -1.09 33.78 -21.05
N LEU A 4 0.21 34.10 -21.19
CA LEU A 4 1.29 33.23 -20.75
C LEU A 4 1.30 33.07 -19.22
N LEU A 5 1.09 34.17 -18.49
CA LEU A 5 0.98 34.14 -17.04
C LEU A 5 -0.21 33.29 -16.57
N ARG A 6 -1.37 33.41 -17.23
CA ARG A 6 -2.54 32.57 -16.93
C ARG A 6 -2.26 31.09 -17.17
N LEU A 7 -1.63 30.75 -18.29
CA LEU A 7 -1.26 29.36 -18.59
C LEU A 7 -0.29 28.78 -17.55
N LEU A 8 0.70 29.56 -17.11
CA LEU A 8 1.65 29.14 -16.08
C LEU A 8 0.97 28.95 -14.71
N LEU A 9 0.05 29.84 -14.33
CA LEU A 9 -0.72 29.72 -13.10
C LEU A 9 -1.66 28.50 -13.12
N THR A 10 -2.34 28.25 -14.24
CA THR A 10 -3.20 27.07 -14.40
C THR A 10 -2.38 25.78 -14.37
N ALA A 11 -1.25 25.71 -15.06
CA ALA A 11 -0.37 24.55 -15.02
C ALA A 11 0.19 24.28 -13.61
N GLY A 12 0.63 25.34 -12.92
CA GLY A 12 1.09 25.23 -11.52
C GLY A 12 -0.02 24.72 -10.58
N LEU A 13 -1.25 25.17 -10.77
CA LEU A 13 -2.40 24.70 -10.00
C LEU A 13 -2.73 23.22 -10.31
N CYS A 14 -2.71 22.81 -11.58
CA CYS A 14 -2.91 21.42 -11.97
C CYS A 14 -1.85 20.48 -11.37
N ILE A 15 -0.60 20.92 -11.28
CA ILE A 15 0.50 20.18 -10.64
C ILE A 15 0.31 20.14 -9.11
N ALA A 16 -0.08 21.25 -8.50
CA ALA A 16 -0.34 21.31 -7.06
C ALA A 16 -1.54 20.46 -6.61
N VAL A 17 -2.52 20.23 -7.50
CA VAL A 17 -3.73 19.43 -7.24
C VAL A 17 -3.59 17.97 -7.71
N SER A 18 -2.50 17.58 -8.37
CA SER A 18 -2.26 16.19 -8.82
C SER A 18 -1.69 15.26 -7.74
N GLY A 19 -1.83 15.61 -6.46
CA GLY A 19 -1.60 14.66 -5.37
C GLY A 19 -2.91 13.99 -4.98
N CYS A 20 -2.96 12.65 -4.93
CA CYS A 20 -3.80 11.94 -3.95
C CYS A 20 -3.45 10.45 -3.69
N SER A 21 -2.86 9.67 -4.61
CA SER A 21 -2.57 8.24 -4.30
C SER A 21 -1.43 7.55 -5.08
N SER A 22 -0.92 8.10 -6.18
CA SER A 22 0.03 7.39 -7.05
C SER A 22 1.43 7.16 -6.44
N LEU A 23 1.76 7.85 -5.35
CA LEU A 23 3.06 7.74 -4.69
C LEU A 23 3.06 6.87 -3.42
N PHE A 24 1.90 6.40 -2.95
CA PHE A 24 1.81 5.65 -1.68
C PHE A 24 2.10 4.16 -1.83
N PHE A 25 1.83 3.57 -2.99
CA PHE A 25 1.99 2.13 -3.25
C PHE A 25 3.12 1.83 -4.23
N LEU A 26 4.17 2.66 -4.23
CA LEU A 26 5.38 2.32 -4.96
C LEU A 26 6.11 1.16 -4.27
N PRO A 27 6.82 0.31 -5.03
CA PRO A 27 7.67 -0.72 -4.45
C PRO A 27 8.68 -0.07 -3.50
N GLN A 28 8.60 -0.43 -2.22
CA GLN A 28 9.55 -0.05 -1.19
C GLN A 28 10.22 -1.30 -0.65
N LYS A 29 11.54 -1.24 -0.45
CA LYS A 29 12.31 -2.36 0.10
C LYS A 29 12.19 -2.46 1.62
N GLU A 30 11.99 -1.33 2.27
CA GLU A 30 11.97 -1.24 3.72
C GLU A 30 10.58 -1.60 4.24
N MET A 31 10.52 -2.54 5.18
CA MET A 31 9.31 -2.88 5.90
C MET A 31 9.14 -1.92 7.08
N VAL A 32 8.25 -0.95 6.93
CA VAL A 32 8.04 0.10 7.95
C VAL A 32 7.07 -0.33 9.07
N PHE A 33 6.42 -1.48 8.95
CA PHE A 33 5.45 -1.97 9.93
C PHE A 33 5.37 -3.50 9.93
N SER A 34 5.06 -4.11 11.08
CA SER A 34 4.75 -5.53 11.24
C SER A 34 3.69 -5.72 12.33
N PRO A 35 2.93 -6.83 12.35
CA PRO A 35 1.90 -7.07 13.37
C PRO A 35 2.46 -7.09 14.80
N GLU A 36 3.70 -7.53 14.98
CA GLU A 36 4.42 -7.49 16.27
C GLU A 36 4.45 -6.08 16.88
N ARG A 37 4.57 -5.02 16.06
CA ARG A 37 4.65 -3.63 16.56
C ARG A 37 3.42 -3.20 17.36
N ILE A 38 2.29 -3.89 17.17
CA ILE A 38 1.04 -3.68 17.90
C ILE A 38 0.65 -4.90 18.75
N GLY A 39 1.59 -5.82 18.99
CA GLY A 39 1.40 -6.98 19.87
C GLY A 39 0.49 -8.08 19.31
N LEU A 40 0.38 -8.19 17.98
CA LEU A 40 -0.38 -9.27 17.34
C LEU A 40 0.53 -10.47 17.06
N ALA A 41 0.03 -11.67 17.39
CA ALA A 41 0.63 -12.92 16.93
C ALA A 41 0.38 -13.07 15.41
N TYR A 42 1.40 -13.50 14.69
CA TYR A 42 1.34 -13.72 13.25
C TYR A 42 2.40 -14.73 12.80
N GLU A 43 2.20 -15.29 11.61
CA GLU A 43 3.13 -16.17 10.93
C GLU A 43 3.40 -15.65 9.52
N ASP A 44 4.67 -15.67 9.09
CA ASP A 44 5.01 -15.41 7.70
C ASP A 44 4.53 -16.56 6.81
N VAL A 45 3.79 -16.23 5.76
CA VAL A 45 3.31 -17.19 4.77
C VAL A 45 3.78 -16.80 3.37
N TRP A 46 4.09 -17.82 2.57
CA TRP A 46 4.56 -17.67 1.20
C TRP A 46 3.67 -18.47 0.27
N MET A 47 3.11 -17.81 -0.73
CA MET A 47 2.12 -18.39 -1.64
C MET A 47 2.61 -18.25 -3.09
N PRO A 48 2.65 -19.33 -3.88
CA PRO A 48 2.91 -19.22 -5.30
C PRO A 48 1.70 -18.60 -6.01
N SER A 49 1.94 -17.67 -6.93
CA SER A 49 0.95 -17.21 -7.90
C SER A 49 1.06 -17.98 -9.22
N ASP A 50 0.01 -17.91 -10.03
CA ASP A 50 -0.07 -18.62 -11.31
C ASP A 50 1.01 -18.16 -12.32
N ASP A 51 1.52 -16.94 -12.18
CA ASP A 51 2.62 -16.39 -12.99
C ASP A 51 4.02 -16.68 -12.40
N GLY A 52 4.10 -17.48 -11.33
CA GLY A 52 5.36 -17.91 -10.72
C GLY A 52 5.98 -16.91 -9.76
N VAL A 53 5.29 -15.81 -9.44
CA VAL A 53 5.71 -14.88 -8.39
C VAL A 53 5.44 -15.51 -7.01
N MET A 54 6.40 -15.39 -6.10
CA MET A 54 6.19 -15.77 -4.71
C MET A 54 5.62 -14.58 -3.94
N LEU A 55 4.36 -14.68 -3.54
CA LEU A 55 3.68 -13.70 -2.72
C LEU A 55 4.00 -13.95 -1.24
N HIS A 56 4.41 -12.91 -0.53
CA HIS A 56 4.58 -12.92 0.91
C HIS A 56 3.37 -12.29 1.59
N GLY A 57 2.94 -12.85 2.71
CA GLY A 57 1.88 -12.31 3.55
C GLY A 57 2.02 -12.73 5.01
N TRP A 58 1.07 -12.27 5.82
CA TRP A 58 0.98 -12.65 7.22
C TRP A 58 -0.31 -13.40 7.49
N PHE A 59 -0.21 -14.55 8.15
CA PHE A 59 -1.33 -15.25 8.75
C PHE A 59 -1.49 -14.80 10.20
N LEU A 60 -2.67 -14.29 10.55
CA LEU A 60 -2.99 -13.87 11.91
C LEU A 60 -3.99 -14.88 12.50
N PRO A 61 -3.59 -15.72 13.47
CA PRO A 61 -4.48 -16.70 14.05
C PRO A 61 -5.62 -16.04 14.83
N ALA A 62 -6.82 -16.61 14.72
CA ALA A 62 -7.96 -16.18 15.52
C ALA A 62 -7.71 -16.46 17.01
N LYS A 63 -8.26 -15.61 17.88
CA LYS A 63 -8.31 -15.91 19.31
C LYS A 63 -9.49 -16.83 19.58
N GLY A 64 -9.22 -18.07 19.96
CA GLY A 64 -10.25 -19.07 20.25
C GLY A 64 -10.64 -19.88 19.02
N GLU A 65 -11.93 -20.21 18.89
CA GLU A 65 -12.43 -21.00 17.77
C GLU A 65 -12.55 -20.15 16.49
N GLU A 66 -11.97 -20.67 15.41
CA GLU A 66 -11.99 -20.04 14.09
C GLU A 66 -13.35 -20.23 13.41
N GLN A 67 -13.95 -19.13 12.93
CA GLN A 67 -15.25 -19.17 12.23
C GLN A 67 -15.11 -18.92 10.73
N ALA A 68 -14.14 -18.09 10.34
CA ALA A 68 -13.87 -17.73 8.96
C ALA A 68 -12.47 -17.10 8.84
N ALA A 69 -11.93 -17.11 7.62
CA ALA A 69 -10.75 -16.32 7.25
C ALA A 69 -11.19 -15.08 6.45
N VAL A 70 -10.50 -13.96 6.69
CA VAL A 70 -10.68 -12.71 5.91
C VAL A 70 -9.38 -12.44 5.16
N LEU A 71 -9.49 -12.24 3.85
CA LEU A 71 -8.38 -11.85 2.98
C LEU A 71 -8.50 -10.36 2.67
N PHE A 72 -7.43 -9.60 2.94
CA PHE A 72 -7.32 -8.16 2.67
C PHE A 72 -6.40 -7.90 1.48
#